data_AF-Q5AX09-F1
#
_entry.id   AF-Q5AX09-F1
#
_cell.length_a   1.000
_cell.length_b   1.000
_cell.length_c   1.000
_cell.angle_alpha   90.00
_cell.angle_beta   90.00
_cell.angle_gamma   90.00
#
_symmetry.space_group_name_H-M   'P 1'
#
loop_
_entity.id
_entity.type
_entity.pdbx_description
1 polymer ?
#
loop_
_entity_poly.entity_id
_entity_poly.type
_entity_poly.pdbx_seq_one_letter_code
_entity_poly.pdbx_strand_id
1 'polypeptide(L)'
;MPAAECEAFFEIEERARRRVMEGLKHYYLDTLVVHPNYQRRGAGSMLVQWDCGLADEEGVALYADASRAGAPLYERFGFVDESKGDSGQAEVASMIRRALPTTQAYNMTLSNYRRLNIPVPLQLGYKP
;
A
#
# COMPACT_ATOMS: atom_id res chain seq x y z
N MET A 1 -3.24 26.46 3.20
CA MET A 1 -1.98 26.01 2.58
C MET A 1 -1.81 26.79 1.28
N PRO A 2 -0.69 27.49 1.08
CA PRO A 2 -0.36 28.10 -0.21
C PRO A 2 -0.17 27.00 -1.26
N ALA A 3 -0.75 27.17 -2.46
CA ALA A 3 -0.72 26.15 -3.51
C ALA A 3 0.71 25.70 -3.88
N ALA A 4 1.68 26.63 -3.87
CA ALA A 4 3.08 26.33 -4.16
C ALA A 4 3.74 25.38 -3.15
N GLU A 5 3.35 25.44 -1.88
CA GLU A 5 3.85 24.51 -0.85
C GLU A 5 3.27 23.11 -1.04
N CYS A 6 1.99 23.00 -1.42
CA CYS A 6 1.38 21.72 -1.79
C CYS A 6 2.09 21.09 -3.00
N GLU A 7 2.32 21.89 -4.04
CA GLU A 7 2.93 21.42 -5.28
C GLU A 7 4.36 20.91 -5.04
N ALA A 8 5.17 21.69 -4.30
CA ALA A 8 6.51 21.26 -3.92
C ALA A 8 6.51 19.94 -3.10
N PHE A 9 5.52 19.77 -2.21
CA PHE A 9 5.36 18.54 -1.44
C PHE A 9 5.03 17.35 -2.35
N PHE A 10 4.02 17.47 -3.21
CA PHE A 10 3.64 16.37 -4.12
C PHE A 10 4.73 16.04 -5.14
N GLU A 11 5.54 17.02 -5.56
CA GLU A 11 6.71 16.77 -6.41
C GLU A 11 7.77 15.89 -5.72
N ILE A 12 7.97 16.06 -4.41
CA ILE A 12 8.88 15.23 -3.62
C ILE A 12 8.37 13.79 -3.54
N GLU A 13 7.09 13.62 -3.20
CA GLU A 13 6.42 12.30 -3.14
C GLU A 13 6.48 11.60 -4.49
N GLU A 14 6.14 12.29 -5.59
CA GLU A 14 6.20 11.74 -6.93
C GLU A 14 7.62 11.33 -7.36
N ARG A 15 8.63 12.11 -6.98
CA ARG A 15 10.04 11.75 -7.23
C ARG A 15 10.43 10.49 -6.46
N ALA A 16 10.01 10.39 -5.21
CA ALA A 16 10.28 9.22 -4.38
C ALA A 16 9.60 7.97 -4.95
N ARG A 17 8.32 8.07 -5.32
CA ARG A 17 7.57 6.98 -5.97
C ARG A 17 8.24 6.51 -7.24
N ARG A 18 8.64 7.43 -8.14
CA ARG A 18 9.33 7.09 -9.39
C ARG A 18 10.64 6.34 -9.15
N ARG A 19 11.41 6.76 -8.14
CA ARG A 19 12.67 6.11 -7.75
C ARG A 19 12.43 4.72 -7.16
N VAL A 20 11.50 4.59 -6.21
CA VAL A 20 11.27 3.33 -5.47
C VAL A 20 10.58 2.28 -6.34
N MET A 21 9.69 2.72 -7.24
CA MET A 21 8.85 1.85 -8.07
C MET A 21 9.34 1.70 -9.51
N GLU A 22 10.58 2.12 -9.79
CA GLU A 22 11.16 2.02 -11.13
C GLU A 22 11.09 0.57 -11.66
N GLY A 23 10.50 0.40 -12.85
CA GLY A 23 10.36 -0.91 -13.50
C GLY A 23 9.33 -1.85 -12.87
N LEU A 24 8.61 -1.43 -11.82
CA LEU A 24 7.58 -2.23 -11.17
C LEU A 24 6.18 -1.81 -11.63
N LYS A 25 5.36 -2.77 -12.08
CA LYS A 25 3.91 -2.55 -12.21
C LYS A 25 3.32 -2.51 -10.80
N HIS A 26 2.56 -1.47 -10.47
CA HIS A 26 2.09 -1.25 -9.11
C HIS A 26 0.81 -0.42 -9.03
N TYR A 27 0.13 -0.57 -7.90
CA TYR A 27 -0.89 0.35 -7.41
C TYR A 27 -0.26 1.43 -6.53
N TYR A 28 -0.75 2.66 -6.66
CA TYR A 28 -0.41 3.77 -5.79
C TYR A 28 -1.62 4.12 -4.92
N LEU A 29 -1.45 4.06 -3.60
CA LEU A 29 -2.46 4.42 -2.62
C LEU A 29 -2.45 5.95 -2.45
N ASP A 30 -3.00 6.64 -3.45
CA ASP A 30 -2.91 8.10 -3.61
C ASP A 30 -3.49 8.89 -2.43
N THR A 31 -4.63 8.45 -1.86
CA THR A 31 -5.17 9.07 -0.65
C THR A 31 -5.92 8.04 0.18
N LEU A 32 -5.48 7.88 1.43
CA LEU A 32 -6.07 6.95 2.39
C LEU A 32 -6.21 7.63 3.75
N VAL A 33 -7.44 8.01 4.08
CA VAL A 33 -7.72 8.79 5.29
C VAL A 33 -8.86 8.17 6.08
N VAL A 34 -8.72 8.21 7.41
CA VAL A 34 -9.78 7.84 8.35
C VAL A 34 -10.08 9.05 9.22
N HIS A 35 -11.35 9.43 9.26
CA HIS A 35 -11.82 10.54 10.08
C HIS A 35 -11.35 10.36 11.54
N PRO A 36 -10.81 11.41 12.21
CA PRO A 36 -10.18 11.31 13.53
C PRO A 36 -11.00 10.53 14.58
N ASN A 37 -12.30 10.82 14.69
CA ASN A 37 -13.21 10.15 15.63
C ASN A 37 -13.38 8.62 15.41
N TYR A 38 -12.95 8.11 14.25
CA TYR A 38 -13.08 6.71 13.83
C TYR A 38 -11.72 6.01 13.66
N GLN A 39 -10.61 6.68 13.98
CA GLN A 39 -9.29 6.08 13.96
C GLN A 39 -9.16 4.98 15.03
N ARG A 40 -8.19 4.08 14.85
CA ARG A 40 -7.89 2.96 15.77
C ARG A 40 -9.04 1.97 15.97
N ARG A 41 -10.04 1.97 15.08
CA ARG A 41 -11.18 1.02 15.06
C ARG A 41 -11.14 0.04 13.89
N GLY A 42 -10.03 -0.02 13.16
CA GLY A 42 -9.82 -0.98 12.07
C GLY A 42 -10.14 -0.50 10.66
N ALA A 43 -10.78 0.67 10.48
CA ALA A 43 -11.15 1.18 9.15
C ALA A 43 -9.97 1.25 8.16
N GLY A 44 -8.83 1.82 8.58
CA GLY A 44 -7.64 1.87 7.73
C GLY A 44 -7.06 0.48 7.42
N SER A 45 -7.14 -0.45 8.36
CA SER A 45 -6.70 -1.84 8.14
C SER A 45 -7.59 -2.56 7.13
N MET A 46 -8.91 -2.31 7.15
CA MET A 46 -9.82 -2.91 6.18
C MET A 46 -9.54 -2.42 4.75
N LEU A 47 -9.25 -1.13 4.58
CA LEU A 47 -8.91 -0.57 3.27
C LEU A 47 -7.61 -1.16 2.74
N VAL A 48 -6.52 -1.09 3.52
CA VAL A 48 -5.22 -1.63 3.10
C VAL A 48 -5.29 -3.15 2.85
N GLN A 49 -6.08 -3.89 3.63
CA GLN A 49 -6.27 -5.33 3.40
C GLN A 49 -6.93 -5.61 2.05
N TRP A 50 -7.93 -4.81 1.65
CA TRP A 50 -8.59 -4.93 0.36
C TRP A 50 -7.61 -4.59 -0.77
N ASP A 51 -6.86 -3.49 -0.66
CA ASP A 51 -5.84 -3.09 -1.64
C ASP A 51 -4.77 -4.18 -1.82
N CYS A 52 -4.31 -4.79 -0.72
CA CYS A 52 -3.40 -5.94 -0.76
C CYS A 52 -3.99 -7.13 -1.50
N GLY A 53 -5.26 -7.46 -1.28
CA GLY A 53 -5.94 -8.55 -1.99
C GLY A 53 -5.97 -8.31 -3.50
N LEU A 54 -6.34 -7.10 -3.91
CA LEU A 54 -6.37 -6.72 -5.33
C LEU A 54 -4.98 -6.79 -5.96
N ALA A 55 -3.96 -6.25 -5.29
CA ALA A 55 -2.59 -6.29 -5.81
C ALA A 55 -2.03 -7.72 -5.89
N ASP A 56 -2.36 -8.57 -4.92
CA ASP A 56 -1.96 -9.98 -4.90
C ASP A 56 -2.62 -10.78 -6.04
N GLU A 57 -3.89 -10.52 -6.34
CA GLU A 57 -4.61 -11.13 -7.47
C GLU A 57 -3.99 -10.79 -8.83
N GLU A 58 -3.53 -9.56 -8.98
CA GLU A 58 -2.93 -9.09 -10.23
C GLU A 58 -1.41 -9.29 -10.30
N GLY A 59 -0.79 -9.76 -9.22
CA GLY A 59 0.66 -9.95 -9.13
C GLY A 59 1.44 -8.64 -9.25
N VAL A 60 0.90 -7.54 -8.73
CA VAL A 60 1.52 -6.20 -8.79
C VAL A 60 1.98 -5.73 -7.41
N ALA A 61 2.92 -4.78 -7.37
CA ALA A 61 3.37 -4.18 -6.12
C ALA A 61 2.40 -3.08 -5.65
N LEU A 62 2.58 -2.62 -4.41
CA LEU A 62 1.88 -1.49 -3.82
C LEU A 62 2.87 -0.45 -3.34
N TYR A 63 2.52 0.82 -3.50
CA TYR A 63 3.26 1.97 -2.99
C TYR A 63 2.33 2.89 -2.19
N ALA A 64 2.83 3.43 -1.08
CA ALA A 64 2.14 4.44 -0.29
C ALA A 64 3.14 5.43 0.29
N ASP A 65 2.79 6.71 0.26
CA ASP A 65 3.43 7.74 1.05
C ASP A 65 2.76 7.80 2.42
N ALA A 66 3.49 7.44 3.47
CA ALA A 66 2.93 7.29 4.81
C ALA A 66 3.53 8.31 5.76
N SER A 67 2.68 9.03 6.50
CA SER A 67 3.16 9.75 7.68
C SER A 67 3.86 8.79 8.64
N ARG A 68 4.83 9.27 9.42
CA ARG A 68 5.50 8.44 10.44
C ARG A 68 4.52 7.78 11.41
N ALA A 69 3.40 8.45 11.73
CA ALA A 69 2.34 7.87 12.55
C ALA A 69 1.52 6.78 11.83
N GLY A 70 1.43 6.86 10.50
CA GLY A 70 0.74 5.90 9.64
C GLY A 70 1.57 4.67 9.25
N ALA A 71 2.90 4.79 9.19
CA ALA A 71 3.81 3.71 8.77
C ALA A 71 3.56 2.35 9.47
N PRO A 72 3.32 2.28 10.81
CA PRO A 72 3.04 1.01 11.48
C PRO A 72 1.75 0.31 11.02
N LEU A 73 0.83 1.01 10.35
CA LEU A 73 -0.29 0.36 9.68
C LEU A 73 0.19 -0.45 8.48
N TYR A 74 0.96 0.17 7.59
CA TYR A 74 1.43 -0.44 6.36
C TYR A 74 2.43 -1.58 6.63
N GLU A 75 3.33 -1.43 7.60
CA GLU A 75 4.28 -2.47 8.01
C GLU A 75 3.58 -3.80 8.37
N ARG A 76 2.42 -3.71 9.04
CA ARG A 76 1.61 -4.90 9.40
C ARG A 76 1.06 -5.66 8.19
N PHE A 77 1.00 -5.01 7.02
CA PHE A 77 0.58 -5.61 5.76
C PHE A 77 1.77 -5.99 4.85
N GLY A 78 3.00 -5.91 5.36
CA GLY A 78 4.21 -6.31 4.65
C GLY A 78 4.83 -5.21 3.78
N PHE A 79 4.46 -3.95 4.03
CA PHE A 79 5.19 -2.83 3.45
C PHE A 79 6.53 -2.62 4.15
N VAL A 80 7.51 -2.10 3.42
CA VAL A 80 8.88 -1.82 3.86
C VAL A 80 9.22 -0.36 3.54
N ASP A 81 9.95 0.30 4.45
CA ASP A 81 10.41 1.69 4.27
C ASP A 81 11.60 1.75 3.31
N GLU A 82 11.42 2.38 2.15
CA GLU A 82 12.45 2.63 1.14
C GLU A 82 12.79 4.14 1.03
N SER A 83 12.56 4.91 2.09
CA SER A 83 12.98 6.32 2.20
C SER A 83 14.51 6.49 2.20
N LYS A 84 15.28 5.40 2.06
CA LYS A 84 16.75 5.43 1.98
C LYS A 84 17.18 6.29 0.79
N GLY A 85 17.74 7.46 1.10
CA GLY A 85 18.18 8.48 0.13
C GLY A 85 18.16 9.89 0.72
N ASP A 86 17.19 10.18 1.60
CA ASP A 86 17.01 11.48 2.26
C ASP A 86 17.30 11.39 3.76
N SER A 87 18.58 11.47 4.15
CA SER A 87 19.10 11.82 5.50
C SER A 87 18.42 11.24 6.77
N GLY A 88 17.52 10.26 6.67
CA GLY A 88 16.66 9.78 7.78
C GLY A 88 15.66 10.81 8.30
N GLN A 89 15.44 11.95 7.61
CA GLN A 89 14.68 13.09 8.12
C GLN A 89 13.35 13.36 7.40
N ALA A 90 13.00 12.58 6.37
CA ALA A 90 11.74 12.78 5.67
C ALA A 90 10.54 12.54 6.61
N GLU A 91 9.61 13.50 6.69
CA GLU A 91 8.37 13.40 7.48
C GLU A 91 7.40 12.34 6.93
N VAL A 92 7.59 11.99 5.66
CA VAL A 92 6.82 10.99 4.92
C VAL A 92 7.73 9.81 4.58
N ALA A 93 7.25 8.61 4.84
CA ALA A 93 7.91 7.36 4.51
C ALA A 93 7.42 6.83 3.16
N SER A 94 8.34 6.57 2.24
CA SER A 94 8.06 5.93 0.95
C SER A 94 7.98 4.41 1.13
N MET A 95 6.76 3.90 1.31
CA MET A 95 6.51 2.53 1.72
C MET A 95 6.18 1.65 0.50
N ILE A 96 6.88 0.53 0.35
CA ILE A 96 6.63 -0.44 -0.74
C ILE A 96 6.23 -1.80 -0.18
N ARG A 97 5.23 -2.44 -0.82
CA ARG A 97 4.98 -3.88 -0.68
C ARG A 97 5.17 -4.53 -2.05
N ARG A 98 6.16 -5.42 -2.15
CA ARG A 98 6.43 -6.16 -3.39
C ARG A 98 5.31 -7.16 -3.67
N ALA A 99 5.10 -7.46 -4.95
CA ALA A 99 4.18 -8.52 -5.37
C ALA A 99 4.59 -9.85 -4.72
N LEU A 100 3.62 -10.55 -4.14
CA LEU A 100 3.86 -11.89 -3.64
C LEU A 100 4.07 -12.87 -4.81
N PRO A 101 4.95 -13.88 -4.66
CA PRO A 101 4.98 -14.99 -5.61
C PRO A 101 3.59 -15.61 -5.74
N THR A 102 3.17 -15.99 -6.94
CA THR A 102 1.79 -16.43 -7.28
C THR A 102 1.22 -17.47 -6.31
N THR A 103 2.07 -18.40 -5.83
CA THR A 103 1.69 -19.44 -4.86
C THR A 103 1.35 -18.90 -3.46
N GLN A 104 2.04 -17.84 -3.02
CA GLN A 104 1.82 -17.20 -1.72
C GLN A 104 0.66 -16.20 -1.78
N ALA A 105 0.51 -15.50 -2.90
CA ALA A 105 -0.63 -14.62 -3.18
C ALA A 105 -1.97 -15.39 -3.05
N TYR A 106 -2.10 -16.53 -3.73
CA TYR A 106 -3.33 -17.34 -3.73
C TYR A 106 -3.82 -17.73 -2.32
N ASN A 107 -2.92 -18.26 -1.48
CA ASN A 107 -3.28 -18.67 -0.12
C ASN A 107 -3.65 -17.48 0.78
N MET A 108 -2.99 -16.34 0.60
CA MET A 108 -3.26 -15.11 1.34
C MET A 108 -4.61 -14.50 0.93
N THR A 109 -4.87 -14.41 -0.37
CA THR A 109 -6.10 -13.91 -0.97
C THR A 109 -7.31 -14.73 -0.50
N LEU A 110 -7.24 -16.06 -0.56
CA LEU A 110 -8.32 -16.95 -0.08
C LEU A 110 -8.60 -16.79 1.42
N SER A 111 -7.56 -16.60 2.24
CA SER A 111 -7.70 -16.33 3.67
C SER A 111 -8.40 -14.99 3.93
N ASN A 112 -8.06 -13.96 3.16
CA ASN A 112 -8.65 -12.63 3.26
C ASN A 112 -10.14 -12.62 2.88
N TYR A 113 -10.51 -13.24 1.76
CA TYR A 113 -11.93 -13.38 1.35
C TYR A 113 -12.78 -14.06 2.42
N ARG A 114 -12.27 -15.15 3.02
CA ARG A 114 -12.96 -15.86 4.10
C ARG A 114 -13.14 -15.01 5.35
N ARG A 115 -12.17 -14.15 5.70
CA ARG A 115 -12.29 -13.24 6.86
C ARG A 115 -13.27 -12.09 6.61
N LEU A 116 -13.35 -11.59 5.39
CA LEU A 116 -14.21 -10.47 5.03
C LEU A 116 -15.64 -10.88 4.65
N ASN A 117 -15.93 -12.19 4.62
CA ASN A 117 -17.19 -12.75 4.12
C ASN A 117 -17.55 -12.25 2.70
N ILE A 118 -16.53 -11.99 1.89
CA ILE A 118 -16.68 -11.60 0.49
C ILE A 118 -16.57 -12.89 -0.34
N PRO A 119 -17.49 -13.14 -1.29
CA PRO A 119 -17.42 -14.33 -2.14
C PRO A 119 -16.13 -14.31 -2.97
N VAL A 120 -15.39 -15.42 -2.92
CA VAL A 120 -14.18 -15.60 -3.72
C VAL A 120 -14.56 -15.55 -5.21
N PRO A 121 -13.93 -14.69 -6.04
CA PRO A 121 -14.18 -14.66 -7.46
C PRO A 121 -13.85 -16.00 -8.13
N LEU A 122 -14.76 -16.50 -8.98
CA LEU A 122 -14.61 -17.75 -9.74
C LEU A 122 -13.39 -17.77 -10.68
N GLN A 123 -12.76 -16.61 -10.95
CA GLN A 123 -11.57 -16.49 -11.79
C GLN A 123 -10.25 -16.71 -11.05
N LEU A 124 -10.24 -16.93 -9.73
CA LEU A 124 -9.04 -17.27 -8.96
C LEU A 124 -8.55 -18.72 -9.21
N GLY A 125 -8.89 -19.30 -10.36
CA GLY A 125 -8.46 -20.62 -10.77
C GLY A 125 -7.02 -20.58 -11.27
N TYR A 126 -6.12 -21.21 -10.52
CA TYR A 126 -4.77 -21.58 -10.96
C TYR A 126 -4.79 -22.06 -12.43
N LYS A 127 -4.10 -21.33 -13.31
CA LYS A 127 -3.67 -21.87 -14.62
C LYS A 127 -2.18 -22.22 -14.51
N PRO A 128 -1.80 -23.48 -14.78
CA PRO A 128 -0.41 -23.94 -14.72
C PRO A 128 0.49 -23.22 -15.72
#